data_AF-A0A2Z3HFR6-F1
#
_entry.id   AF-A0A2Z3HFR6-F1
#
_cell.length_a   1.000
_cell.length_b   1.000
_cell.length_c   1.000
_cell.angle_alpha   90.00
_cell.angle_beta   90.00
_cell.angle_gamma   90.00
#
_symmetry.space_group_name_H-M   'P 1'
#
loop_
_entity.id
_entity.type
_entity.pdbx_description
1 polymer ?
#
loop_
_entity_poly.entity_id
_entity_poly.type
_entity_poly.pdbx_seq_one_letter_code
_entity_poly.pdbx_strand_id
1 'polypeptide(L)'
;MTTWTNVPDPRDDAAPCAGPCAVQVEEHRWRHITEEHVSNVREPWDEWLTPALADGLRAAWAPGSTEEGRRACIARVAEMVERDLRRCLTAPLAVLYDDFQISAAGRPSRGQETWALVLPSGAMLVVRSRPAGGAVVSCYFKGAACRATDPADRWRRTAEYVLMTYAKLNLDGTFSAPDLTEFVQGKAGLRTRIRFRTASTWALDAAGRRPWDVLPDDWAAGGAGDPTTTLRPRRTY
;
A
#
# COMPACT_ATOMS: atom_id res chain seq x y z
N MET A 1 9.30 6.35 -17.02
CA MET A 1 8.06 6.70 -16.27
C MET A 1 6.99 5.69 -16.63
N THR A 2 6.25 5.19 -15.64
CA THR A 2 5.09 4.31 -15.84
C THR A 2 3.81 5.05 -15.46
N THR A 3 2.75 4.88 -16.23
CA THR A 3 1.44 5.50 -15.96
C THR A 3 0.35 4.45 -16.07
N TRP A 4 -0.38 4.24 -14.98
CA TRP A 4 -1.59 3.42 -14.93
C TRP A 4 -2.80 4.33 -15.09
N THR A 5 -3.56 4.19 -16.17
CA THR A 5 -4.76 5.01 -16.46
C THR A 5 -6.03 4.26 -16.07
N ASN A 6 -7.19 4.92 -16.06
CA ASN A 6 -8.46 4.25 -15.77
C ASN A 6 -8.49 3.53 -14.40
N VAL A 7 -7.82 4.10 -13.40
CA VAL A 7 -7.76 3.56 -12.03
C VAL A 7 -8.92 4.15 -11.22
N PRO A 8 -9.61 3.37 -10.35
CA PRO A 8 -10.64 3.95 -9.49
C PRO A 8 -10.04 5.01 -8.56
N ASP A 9 -10.65 6.19 -8.48
CA ASP A 9 -10.17 7.27 -7.63
C ASP A 9 -10.58 7.04 -6.16
N PRO A 10 -9.66 6.77 -5.23
CA PRO A 10 -10.02 6.53 -3.84
C PRO A 10 -10.55 7.76 -3.11
N ARG A 11 -10.47 8.94 -3.74
CA ARG A 11 -10.96 10.19 -3.16
C ARG A 11 -12.47 10.34 -3.30
N ASP A 12 -13.03 9.70 -4.33
CA ASP A 12 -14.45 9.70 -4.60
C ASP A 12 -15.11 8.52 -3.87
N ASP A 13 -16.06 8.83 -2.98
CA ASP A 13 -16.78 7.82 -2.22
C ASP A 13 -17.69 6.95 -3.11
N ALA A 14 -18.00 7.41 -4.33
CA ALA A 14 -18.72 6.63 -5.35
C ALA A 14 -17.81 5.72 -6.20
N ALA A 15 -16.48 5.75 -6.03
CA ALA A 15 -15.60 4.82 -6.72
C ALA A 15 -15.83 3.37 -6.23
N PRO A 16 -15.92 2.37 -7.13
CA PRO A 16 -15.36 2.39 -8.48
C PRO A 16 -16.30 2.94 -9.58
N CYS A 17 -17.52 3.37 -9.27
CA CYS A 17 -18.48 3.90 -10.24
C CYS A 17 -18.20 5.37 -10.65
N ALA A 18 -17.31 6.05 -9.92
CA ALA A 18 -16.84 7.40 -10.20
C ALA A 18 -15.87 7.50 -11.39
N GLY A 19 -15.59 8.73 -11.80
CA GLY A 19 -14.63 9.03 -12.87
C GLY A 19 -13.23 8.47 -12.56
N PRO A 20 -12.57 7.79 -13.53
CA PRO A 20 -11.25 7.23 -13.30
C PRO A 20 -10.17 8.31 -13.13
N CYS A 21 -9.08 7.95 -12.45
CA CYS A 21 -7.87 8.76 -12.36
C CYS A 21 -6.63 8.03 -12.96
N ALA A 22 -5.49 8.73 -12.98
CA ALA A 22 -4.21 8.15 -13.37
C ALA A 22 -3.25 8.07 -12.17
N VAL A 23 -2.51 6.96 -12.07
CA VAL A 23 -1.44 6.78 -11.09
C VAL A 23 -0.11 6.66 -11.81
N GLN A 24 0.88 7.45 -11.40
CA GLN A 24 2.19 7.52 -12.04
C GLN A 24 3.29 6.99 -11.13
N VAL A 25 4.30 6.35 -11.74
CA VAL A 25 5.54 5.95 -11.08
C VAL A 25 6.72 6.49 -11.87
N GLU A 26 7.44 7.42 -11.25
CA GLU A 26 8.66 7.99 -11.82
C GLU A 26 9.82 6.99 -11.67
N GLU A 27 10.78 7.00 -12.59
CA GLU A 27 11.88 6.00 -12.59
C GLU A 27 12.72 6.04 -11.31
N HIS A 28 12.97 7.24 -10.78
CA HIS A 28 13.67 7.40 -9.51
C HIS A 28 12.91 6.77 -8.33
N ARG A 29 11.58 6.59 -8.43
CA ARG A 29 10.77 5.90 -7.42
C ARG A 29 10.92 4.39 -7.52
N TRP A 30 10.99 3.84 -8.73
CA TRP A 30 11.34 2.43 -8.91
C TRP A 30 12.73 2.12 -8.35
N ARG A 31 13.69 3.02 -8.58
CA ARG A 31 15.02 2.91 -8.00
C ARG A 31 14.98 2.93 -6.48
N HIS A 32 14.29 3.90 -5.88
CA HIS A 32 14.13 3.99 -4.43
C HIS A 32 13.47 2.74 -3.83
N ILE A 33 12.38 2.24 -4.43
CA ILE A 33 11.72 0.99 -3.99
C ILE A 33 12.71 -0.18 -4.02
N THR A 34 13.55 -0.22 -5.06
CA THR A 34 14.52 -1.30 -5.21
C THR A 34 15.63 -1.24 -4.16
N GLU A 35 16.24 -0.07 -4.00
CA GLU A 35 17.36 0.14 -3.09
C GLU A 35 16.94 -0.03 -1.62
N GLU A 36 15.78 0.51 -1.23
CA GLU A 36 15.34 0.52 0.17
C GLU A 36 14.52 -0.71 0.58
N HIS A 37 13.77 -1.32 -0.36
CA HIS A 37 12.78 -2.35 -0.02
C HIS A 37 13.07 -3.69 -0.69
N VAL A 38 13.24 -3.74 -2.00
CA VAL A 38 13.47 -5.02 -2.72
C VAL A 38 14.81 -5.65 -2.31
N SER A 39 15.81 -4.82 -2.02
CA SER A 39 17.13 -5.25 -1.55
C SER A 39 17.14 -5.63 -0.06
N ASN A 40 16.07 -5.32 0.68
CA ASN A 40 15.93 -5.71 2.08
C ASN A 40 15.52 -7.17 2.18
N VAL A 41 16.45 -8.03 2.60
CA VAL A 41 16.25 -9.49 2.75
C VAL A 41 15.14 -9.89 3.73
N ARG A 42 14.66 -8.95 4.57
CA ARG A 42 13.55 -9.20 5.49
C ARG A 42 12.19 -9.08 4.82
N GLU A 43 12.11 -8.42 3.66
CA GLU A 43 10.87 -8.22 2.92
C GLU A 43 10.67 -9.36 1.89
N PRO A 44 9.49 -10.00 1.83
CA PRO A 44 9.24 -11.20 1.03
C PRO A 44 8.99 -10.90 -0.47
N TRP A 45 9.83 -10.07 -1.09
CA TRP A 45 9.70 -9.68 -2.50
C TRP A 45 9.83 -10.86 -3.46
N ASP A 46 10.68 -11.85 -3.15
CA ASP A 46 10.88 -13.05 -3.98
C ASP A 46 9.61 -13.90 -4.08
N GLU A 47 8.77 -13.86 -3.05
CA GLU A 47 7.51 -14.60 -3.03
C GLU A 47 6.43 -13.88 -3.82
N TRP A 48 6.40 -12.54 -3.77
CA TRP A 48 5.42 -11.76 -4.52
C TRP A 48 5.77 -11.66 -6.00
N LEU A 49 7.01 -11.31 -6.34
CA LEU A 49 7.46 -11.05 -7.71
C LEU A 49 7.99 -12.29 -8.45
N THR A 50 8.19 -13.41 -7.75
CA THR A 50 9.12 -14.51 -8.10
C THR A 50 10.59 -14.15 -7.87
N PRO A 51 11.46 -15.13 -7.51
CA PRO A 51 12.88 -14.88 -7.29
C PRO A 51 13.57 -14.26 -8.51
N ALA A 52 13.27 -14.74 -9.72
CA ALA A 52 13.90 -14.26 -10.95
C ALA A 52 13.60 -12.78 -11.24
N LEU A 53 12.36 -12.34 -11.00
CA LEU A 53 11.99 -10.95 -11.23
C LEU A 53 12.52 -10.04 -10.11
N ALA A 54 12.51 -10.50 -8.87
CA ALA A 54 13.09 -9.77 -7.75
C ALA A 54 14.60 -9.58 -7.92
N ASP A 55 15.34 -10.62 -8.32
CA ASP A 55 16.76 -10.54 -8.62
C ASP A 55 17.05 -9.61 -9.81
N GLY A 56 16.23 -9.69 -10.87
CA GLY A 56 16.30 -8.77 -11.99
C GLY A 56 16.11 -7.31 -11.56
N LEU A 57 15.16 -7.06 -10.64
CA LEU A 57 14.91 -5.72 -10.12
C LEU A 57 16.07 -5.23 -9.25
N ARG A 58 16.62 -6.07 -8.35
CA ARG A 58 17.83 -5.75 -7.55
C ARG A 58 19.03 -5.40 -8.44
N ALA A 59 19.19 -6.08 -9.57
CA ALA A 59 20.28 -5.85 -10.50
C ALA A 59 20.03 -4.68 -11.47
N ALA A 60 18.83 -4.10 -11.52
CA ALA A 60 18.41 -3.18 -12.57
C ALA A 60 19.19 -1.85 -12.60
N TRP A 61 19.87 -1.48 -11.52
CA TRP A 61 20.77 -0.30 -11.45
C TRP A 61 22.21 -0.67 -11.10
N ALA A 62 22.58 -1.95 -11.16
CA ALA A 62 23.95 -2.39 -10.92
C ALA A 62 24.87 -2.05 -12.11
N PRO A 63 26.20 -1.92 -11.88
CA PRO A 63 27.15 -1.79 -12.99
C PRO A 63 26.99 -2.94 -14.00
N GLY A 64 26.88 -2.60 -15.29
CA GLY A 64 26.67 -3.57 -16.36
C GLY A 64 25.20 -3.87 -16.71
N SER A 65 24.22 -3.28 -16.00
CA SER A 65 22.81 -3.37 -16.39
C SER A 65 22.54 -2.64 -17.71
N THR A 66 21.86 -3.29 -18.66
CA THR A 66 21.37 -2.65 -19.89
C THR A 66 20.10 -1.85 -19.62
N GLU A 67 19.89 -0.73 -20.33
CA GLU A 67 18.66 0.05 -20.24
C GLU A 67 17.43 -0.77 -20.68
N GLU A 68 17.54 -1.57 -21.75
CA GLU A 68 16.46 -2.42 -22.24
C GLU A 68 16.05 -3.46 -21.18
N GLY A 69 17.03 -4.14 -20.58
CA GLY A 69 16.80 -5.10 -19.50
C GLY A 69 16.13 -4.45 -18.28
N ARG A 70 16.60 -3.28 -17.86
CA ARG A 70 15.99 -2.50 -16.77
C ARG A 70 14.52 -2.16 -17.09
N ARG A 71 14.25 -1.63 -18.27
CA ARG A 71 12.90 -1.26 -18.70
C ARG A 71 11.96 -2.46 -18.77
N ALA A 72 12.42 -3.58 -19.32
CA ALA A 72 11.64 -4.81 -19.40
C ALA A 72 11.31 -5.38 -18.00
N CYS A 73 12.28 -5.36 -17.08
CA CYS A 73 12.07 -5.78 -15.70
C CYS A 73 11.06 -4.87 -14.98
N ILE A 74 11.23 -3.55 -15.07
CA ILE A 74 10.31 -2.58 -14.46
C ILE A 74 8.90 -2.73 -15.03
N ALA A 75 8.74 -2.98 -16.33
CA ALA A 75 7.43 -3.17 -16.95
C ALA A 75 6.68 -4.35 -16.32
N ARG A 76 7.33 -5.51 -16.18
CA ARG A 76 6.73 -6.70 -15.57
C ARG A 76 6.36 -6.49 -14.11
N VAL A 77 7.22 -5.83 -13.34
CA VAL A 77 6.90 -5.47 -11.94
C VAL A 77 5.73 -4.50 -11.88
N ALA A 78 5.72 -3.50 -12.76
CA ALA A 78 4.65 -2.51 -12.82
C ALA A 78 3.28 -3.12 -13.16
N GLU A 79 3.23 -4.12 -14.04
CA GLU A 79 2.00 -4.86 -14.36
C GLU A 79 1.45 -5.58 -13.10
N MET A 80 2.32 -6.20 -12.31
CA MET A 80 1.90 -6.86 -11.07
C MET A 80 1.38 -5.86 -10.04
N VAL A 81 2.08 -4.74 -9.85
CA VAL A 81 1.65 -3.69 -8.93
C VAL A 81 0.35 -3.04 -9.41
N GLU A 82 0.18 -2.80 -10.71
CA GLU A 82 -1.04 -2.24 -11.28
C GLU A 82 -2.27 -3.12 -11.00
N ARG A 83 -2.13 -4.42 -11.27
CA ARG A 83 -3.19 -5.40 -11.02
C ARG A 83 -3.64 -5.37 -9.56
N ASP A 84 -2.68 -5.43 -8.65
CA ASP A 84 -2.93 -5.45 -7.21
C ASP A 84 -3.50 -4.13 -6.70
N LEU A 85 -3.02 -2.99 -7.23
CA LEU A 85 -3.56 -1.66 -6.95
C LEU A 85 -5.02 -1.55 -7.39
N ARG A 86 -5.36 -1.98 -8.61
CA ARG A 86 -6.75 -1.95 -9.10
C ARG A 86 -7.67 -2.78 -8.22
N ARG A 87 -7.20 -3.95 -7.78
CA ARG A 87 -7.94 -4.82 -6.86
C ARG A 87 -8.12 -4.16 -5.48
N CYS A 88 -7.07 -3.52 -4.94
CA CYS A 88 -7.13 -2.74 -3.70
C CYS A 88 -8.08 -1.52 -3.77
N LEU A 89 -8.27 -0.96 -4.96
CA LEU A 89 -9.13 0.21 -5.15
C LEU A 89 -10.59 -0.16 -5.46
N THR A 90 -10.87 -1.43 -5.72
CA THR A 90 -12.22 -1.99 -5.91
C THR A 90 -12.72 -2.72 -4.67
N ALA A 91 -11.83 -3.32 -3.86
CA ALA A 91 -12.15 -3.84 -2.54
C ALA A 91 -11.28 -3.13 -1.48
N PRO A 92 -11.89 -2.52 -0.46
CA PRO A 92 -11.31 -1.34 0.19
C PRO A 92 -10.40 -1.67 1.38
N LEU A 93 -9.11 -1.80 1.11
CA LEU A 93 -8.08 -1.63 2.14
C LEU A 93 -7.22 -0.40 1.84
N ALA A 94 -7.88 0.75 1.76
CA ALA A 94 -7.27 2.04 1.53
C ALA A 94 -7.53 3.00 2.70
N VAL A 95 -6.46 3.65 3.16
CA VAL A 95 -6.51 4.76 4.10
C VAL A 95 -5.96 6.00 3.41
N LEU A 96 -6.72 7.07 3.44
CA LEU A 96 -6.34 8.38 2.91
C LEU A 96 -6.00 9.27 4.09
N TYR A 97 -4.85 9.94 4.06
CA TYR A 97 -4.47 10.83 5.14
C TYR A 97 -3.72 12.06 4.63
N ASP A 98 -3.92 13.21 5.26
CA ASP A 98 -3.17 14.44 5.01
C ASP A 98 -2.59 15.01 6.30
N ASP A 99 -1.27 15.23 6.28
CA ASP A 99 -0.56 15.92 7.35
C ASP A 99 -0.61 17.43 7.10
N PHE A 100 -1.02 18.20 8.09
CA PHE A 100 -1.12 19.65 8.03
C PHE A 100 -0.67 20.30 9.34
N GLN A 101 -0.16 21.53 9.26
CA GLN A 101 0.16 22.35 10.41
C GLN A 101 -0.91 23.43 10.58
N ILE A 102 -1.28 23.73 11.83
CA ILE A 102 -2.13 24.89 12.10
C ILE A 102 -1.24 26.10 12.35
N SER A 103 -1.31 27.05 11.43
CA SER A 103 -0.63 28.34 11.60
C SER A 103 -1.21 29.12 12.77
N ALA A 104 -0.46 30.10 13.29
CA ALA A 104 -0.95 31.04 14.32
C ALA A 104 -2.25 31.77 13.92
N ALA A 105 -2.53 31.88 12.62
CA ALA A 105 -3.77 32.42 12.07
C ALA A 105 -4.95 31.43 12.08
N GLY A 106 -4.80 30.26 12.69
CA GLY A 106 -5.83 29.21 12.79
C GLY A 106 -6.11 28.46 11.49
N ARG A 107 -5.38 28.75 10.41
CA ARG A 107 -5.59 28.11 9.10
C ARG A 107 -4.64 26.92 8.93
N PRO A 108 -5.16 25.73 8.55
CA PRO A 108 -4.32 24.58 8.25
C PRO A 108 -3.51 24.82 6.96
N SER A 109 -2.24 24.44 6.96
CA SER A 109 -1.43 24.40 5.75
C SER A 109 -2.06 23.43 4.74
N ARG A 110 -1.84 23.65 3.44
CA ARG A 110 -2.24 22.68 2.42
C ARG A 110 -1.39 21.41 2.58
N GLY A 111 -1.93 20.42 3.27
CA GLY A 111 -1.40 19.06 3.27
C GLY A 111 -1.52 18.46 1.87
N GLN A 112 -0.66 17.48 1.59
CA GLN A 112 -0.82 16.63 0.40
C GLN A 112 -1.37 15.29 0.86
N GLU A 113 -2.63 15.02 0.49
CA GLU A 113 -3.28 13.75 0.80
C GLU A 113 -2.46 12.57 0.24
N THR A 114 -2.35 11.53 1.04
CA THR A 114 -1.60 10.31 0.74
C THR A 114 -2.54 9.12 0.89
N TRP A 115 -2.49 8.20 -0.07
CA TRP A 115 -3.21 6.94 -0.07
C TRP A 115 -2.24 5.85 0.38
N ALA A 116 -2.51 5.23 1.52
CA ALA A 116 -1.89 3.98 1.94
C ALA A 116 -2.81 2.83 1.53
N LEU A 117 -2.35 2.04 0.57
CA LEU A 117 -3.08 0.92 -0.02
C LEU A 117 -2.46 -0.39 0.48
N VAL A 118 -3.27 -1.29 1.05
CA VAL A 118 -2.82 -2.63 1.43
C VAL A 118 -3.10 -3.58 0.27
N LEU A 119 -2.03 -3.99 -0.42
CA LEU A 119 -2.13 -4.88 -1.57
C LEU A 119 -2.43 -6.33 -1.14
N PRO A 120 -3.03 -7.15 -2.03
CA PRO A 120 -3.17 -8.60 -1.87
C PRO A 120 -1.95 -9.35 -1.33
N SER A 121 -0.75 -8.97 -1.77
CA SER A 121 0.52 -9.55 -1.30
C SER A 121 0.86 -9.23 0.15
N GLY A 122 0.21 -8.22 0.72
CA GLY A 122 0.51 -7.61 2.01
C GLY A 122 1.55 -6.49 1.95
N ALA A 123 2.05 -6.16 0.76
CA ALA A 123 2.79 -4.91 0.55
C ALA A 123 1.87 -3.70 0.76
N MET A 124 2.45 -2.62 1.26
CA MET A 124 1.80 -1.32 1.38
C MET A 124 2.30 -0.42 0.24
N LEU A 125 1.38 0.02 -0.60
CA LEU A 125 1.65 0.95 -1.69
C LEU A 125 1.24 2.36 -1.25
N VAL A 126 2.18 3.29 -1.32
CA VAL A 126 1.99 4.68 -0.87
C VAL A 126 1.92 5.59 -2.09
N VAL A 127 0.77 6.26 -2.26
CA VAL A 127 0.51 7.14 -3.39
C VAL A 127 0.21 8.54 -2.88
N ARG A 128 0.91 9.56 -3.35
CA ARG A 128 0.57 10.96 -3.08
C ARG A 128 -0.48 11.44 -4.08
N SER A 129 -1.56 12.00 -3.56
CA SER A 129 -2.62 12.63 -4.32
C SER A 129 -2.08 13.82 -5.12
N ARG A 130 -2.53 13.92 -6.38
CA ARG A 130 -2.30 15.02 -7.32
C ARG A 130 -3.67 15.42 -7.91
N PRO A 131 -3.86 16.65 -8.44
CA PRO A 131 -5.15 17.05 -9.01
C PRO A 131 -5.73 16.05 -10.02
N ALA A 132 -4.88 15.49 -10.90
CA ALA A 132 -5.28 14.53 -11.94
C ALA A 132 -5.20 13.04 -11.52
N GLY A 133 -4.92 12.73 -10.25
CA GLY A 133 -4.83 11.35 -9.75
C GLY A 133 -3.79 11.18 -8.65
N GLY A 134 -2.77 10.34 -8.87
CA GLY A 134 -1.78 10.02 -7.85
C GLY A 134 -0.37 9.76 -8.39
N ALA A 135 0.63 9.87 -7.52
CA ALA A 135 2.01 9.49 -7.80
C ALA A 135 2.56 8.56 -6.72
N VAL A 136 3.06 7.39 -7.12
CA VAL A 136 3.66 6.42 -6.20
C VAL A 136 4.91 7.03 -5.58
N VAL A 137 4.98 6.94 -4.26
CA VAL A 137 6.12 7.40 -3.45
C VAL A 137 7.00 6.23 -3.03
N SER A 138 6.37 5.12 -2.64
CA SER A 138 7.05 3.88 -2.24
C SER A 138 6.07 2.69 -2.28
N CYS A 139 6.61 1.48 -2.29
CA CYS A 139 5.92 0.20 -2.16
C CYS A 139 6.81 -0.71 -1.32
N TYR A 140 6.29 -1.27 -0.23
CA TYR A 140 7.11 -2.03 0.74
C TYR A 140 6.30 -2.92 1.65
N PHE A 141 6.95 -3.91 2.28
CA PHE A 141 6.32 -4.74 3.29
C PHE A 141 6.53 -4.17 4.69
N LYS A 142 5.43 -3.91 5.41
CA LYS A 142 5.51 -3.53 6.83
C LYS A 142 6.07 -4.70 7.64
N GLY A 143 6.78 -4.39 8.73
CA GLY A 143 7.38 -5.42 9.59
C GLY A 143 6.38 -6.47 10.10
N ALA A 144 5.10 -6.11 10.28
CA ALA A 144 4.03 -7.05 10.60
C ALA A 144 3.82 -8.11 9.50
N ALA A 145 3.81 -7.71 8.23
CA ALA A 145 3.75 -8.61 7.08
C ALA A 145 5.00 -9.49 6.96
N CYS A 146 6.19 -8.91 7.18
CA CYS A 146 7.46 -9.65 7.07
C CYS A 146 7.55 -10.81 8.08
N ARG A 147 6.92 -10.65 9.25
CA ARG A 147 6.85 -11.66 10.33
C ARG A 147 5.77 -12.71 10.10
N ALA A 148 4.84 -12.53 9.17
CA ALA A 148 3.83 -13.54 8.89
C ALA A 148 4.50 -14.79 8.30
N THR A 149 4.17 -15.95 8.87
CA THR A 149 4.64 -17.26 8.42
C THR A 149 3.88 -17.75 7.20
N ASP A 150 2.57 -17.48 7.15
CA ASP A 150 1.71 -17.77 6.00
C ASP A 150 1.67 -16.55 5.05
N PRO A 151 2.10 -16.70 3.78
CA PRO A 151 1.98 -15.65 2.77
C PRO A 151 0.54 -15.14 2.60
N ALA A 152 -0.46 -16.02 2.74
CA ALA A 152 -1.86 -15.65 2.58
C ALA A 152 -2.39 -14.77 3.73
N ASP A 153 -1.67 -14.69 4.86
CA ASP A 153 -2.05 -13.87 6.02
C ASP A 153 -1.37 -12.49 6.05
N ARG A 154 -0.36 -12.25 5.18
CA ARG A 154 0.46 -11.02 5.20
C ARG A 154 -0.37 -9.75 5.11
N TRP A 155 -1.32 -9.72 4.18
CA TRP A 155 -2.17 -8.57 3.97
C TRP A 155 -3.07 -8.31 5.17
N ARG A 156 -3.53 -9.35 5.89
CA ARG A 156 -4.30 -9.18 7.13
C ARG A 156 -3.45 -8.53 8.20
N ARG A 157 -2.18 -8.96 8.36
CA ARG A 157 -1.23 -8.33 9.28
C ARG A 157 -0.93 -6.87 8.92
N THR A 158 -0.84 -6.55 7.64
CA THR A 158 -0.70 -5.16 7.19
C THR A 158 -1.97 -4.34 7.46
N ALA A 159 -3.15 -4.90 7.20
CA ALA A 159 -4.42 -4.25 7.49
C ALA A 159 -4.63 -4.01 8.99
N GLU A 160 -4.31 -5.00 9.84
CA GLU A 160 -4.29 -4.87 11.31
C GLU A 160 -3.36 -3.74 11.74
N TYR A 161 -2.14 -3.69 11.19
CA TYR A 161 -1.20 -2.61 11.48
C TYR A 161 -1.78 -1.24 11.10
N VAL A 162 -2.41 -1.13 9.93
CA VAL A 162 -3.05 0.10 9.46
C VAL A 162 -4.20 0.52 10.38
N LEU A 163 -5.08 -0.40 10.77
CA LEU A 163 -6.12 -0.13 11.77
C LEU A 163 -5.52 0.39 13.08
N MET A 164 -4.56 -0.34 13.65
CA MET A 164 -3.94 0.04 14.92
C MET A 164 -3.18 1.38 14.86
N THR A 165 -2.74 1.79 13.66
CA THR A 165 -2.02 3.05 13.45
C THR A 165 -2.97 4.23 13.27
N TYR A 166 -4.08 4.03 12.57
CA TYR A 166 -4.89 5.13 12.04
C TYR A 166 -6.34 5.17 12.58
N ALA A 167 -6.85 4.07 13.14
CA ALA A 167 -8.18 3.99 13.73
C ALA A 167 -8.14 4.29 15.23
N LYS A 168 -9.29 4.65 15.79
CA LYS A 168 -9.48 4.82 17.24
C LYS A 168 -9.90 3.49 17.84
N LEU A 169 -9.15 2.96 18.82
CA LEU A 169 -9.57 1.80 19.59
C LEU A 169 -10.59 2.23 20.65
N ASN A 170 -11.78 1.64 20.61
CA ASN A 170 -12.86 1.89 21.54
C ASN A 170 -12.72 1.03 22.81
N LEU A 171 -13.39 1.44 23.88
CA LEU A 171 -13.37 0.72 25.16
C LEU A 171 -13.96 -0.70 25.07
N ASP A 172 -14.86 -0.93 24.12
CA ASP A 172 -15.48 -2.22 23.86
C ASP A 172 -14.63 -3.13 22.95
N GLY A 173 -13.43 -2.69 22.56
CA GLY A 173 -12.52 -3.42 21.69
C GLY A 173 -12.81 -3.29 20.19
N THR A 174 -13.79 -2.45 19.80
CA THR A 174 -14.03 -2.12 18.39
C THR A 174 -13.11 -0.99 17.91
N PHE A 175 -13.11 -0.75 16.59
CA PHE A 175 -12.39 0.37 15.99
C PHE A 175 -13.36 1.37 15.40
N SER A 176 -13.20 2.66 15.69
CA SER A 176 -13.90 3.73 14.97
C SER A 176 -12.95 4.41 13.99
N ALA A 177 -13.54 5.05 12.97
CA ALA A 177 -12.82 6.10 12.27
C ALA A 177 -12.40 7.16 13.31
N PRO A 178 -11.19 7.69 13.23
CA PRO A 178 -10.77 8.72 14.16
C PRO A 178 -11.67 9.94 14.01
N ASP A 179 -11.97 10.59 15.14
CA ASP A 179 -12.65 11.87 15.11
C ASP A 179 -11.82 12.83 14.23
N LEU A 180 -12.45 13.52 13.27
CA LEU A 180 -11.79 14.46 12.35
C LEU A 180 -10.96 15.54 13.08
N THR A 181 -11.16 15.66 14.39
CA THR A 181 -10.34 16.37 15.34
C THR A 181 -9.12 15.54 15.79
N GLU A 182 -8.03 15.68 15.04
CA GLU A 182 -6.66 15.80 15.57
C GLU A 182 -5.94 14.52 16.05
N PHE A 183 -5.17 13.88 15.17
CA PHE A 183 -3.98 13.17 15.63
C PHE A 183 -2.83 14.14 15.82
N VAL A 184 -2.32 14.27 17.04
CA VAL A 184 -1.02 14.90 17.30
C VAL A 184 0.05 13.83 17.15
N GLN A 185 0.61 13.70 15.96
CA GLN A 185 1.66 12.72 15.71
C GLN A 185 3.02 13.30 16.12
N GLY A 186 3.38 13.24 17.40
CA GLY A 186 4.77 13.25 17.94
C GLY A 186 5.72 14.43 17.63
N LYS A 187 5.42 15.26 16.63
CA LYS A 187 6.18 16.44 16.22
C LYS A 187 5.29 17.66 16.46
N ALA A 188 5.80 18.61 17.22
CA ALA A 188 5.06 19.79 17.66
C ALA A 188 4.31 20.46 16.50
N GLY A 189 2.97 20.48 16.58
CA GLY A 189 2.09 21.22 15.67
C GLY A 189 1.67 20.52 14.38
N LEU A 190 2.13 19.29 14.09
CA LEU A 190 1.63 18.51 12.95
C LEU A 190 0.36 17.75 13.35
N ARG A 191 -0.70 17.94 12.57
CA ARG A 191 -1.97 17.23 12.69
C ARG A 191 -2.21 16.38 11.45
N THR A 192 -2.80 15.21 11.63
CA THR A 192 -3.18 14.35 10.51
C THR A 192 -4.69 14.20 10.47
N ARG A 193 -5.30 14.43 9.30
CA ARG A 193 -6.69 14.03 9.03
C ARG A 193 -6.64 12.70 8.29
N ILE A 194 -7.47 11.76 8.72
CA ILE A 194 -7.51 10.39 8.23
C ILE A 194 -8.92 10.07 7.75
N ARG A 195 -9.02 9.37 6.63
CA ARG A 195 -10.24 8.82 6.07
C ARG A 195 -9.99 7.37 5.67
N PHE A 196 -10.70 6.45 6.32
CA PHE A 196 -10.80 5.07 5.87
C PHE A 196 -11.79 5.03 4.70
N ARG A 197 -11.34 4.58 3.53
CA ARG A 197 -12.26 4.45 2.39
C ARG A 197 -13.28 3.37 2.71
N THR A 198 -14.56 3.71 2.61
CA THR A 198 -15.74 2.90 2.99
C THR A 198 -15.66 2.40 4.44
N ALA A 199 -16.09 3.20 5.42
CA ALA A 199 -16.12 2.80 6.84
C ALA A 199 -16.85 1.45 7.08
N SER A 200 -17.83 1.12 6.23
CA SER A 200 -18.60 -0.13 6.27
C SER A 200 -17.79 -1.39 5.96
N THR A 201 -16.69 -1.30 5.22
CA THR A 201 -15.84 -2.44 4.83
C THR A 201 -14.60 -2.59 5.68
N TRP A 202 -14.15 -1.52 6.34
CA TRP A 202 -13.24 -1.64 7.47
C TRP A 202 -13.92 -2.21 8.73
N ALA A 203 -15.22 -2.55 8.64
CA ALA A 203 -16.03 -3.07 9.74
C ALA A 203 -15.86 -2.21 11.02
N LEU A 204 -15.68 -0.90 10.84
CA LEU A 204 -15.55 0.03 11.95
C LEU A 204 -16.87 0.00 12.74
N ASP A 205 -16.77 0.01 14.06
CA ASP A 205 -17.88 -0.07 15.01
C ASP A 205 -18.71 -1.37 14.95
N ALA A 206 -18.23 -2.41 14.24
CA ALA A 206 -18.90 -3.71 14.16
C ALA A 206 -18.24 -4.74 15.08
N ALA A 207 -18.78 -4.90 16.29
CA ALA A 207 -18.31 -5.89 17.26
C ALA A 207 -18.25 -7.30 16.65
N GLY A 208 -17.09 -7.95 16.79
CA GLY A 208 -16.86 -9.31 16.30
C GLY A 208 -16.66 -9.44 14.78
N ARG A 209 -16.75 -8.34 14.01
CA ARG A 209 -16.41 -8.33 12.58
C ARG A 209 -15.03 -7.72 12.37
N ARG A 210 -14.32 -8.21 11.37
CA ARG A 210 -13.03 -7.69 10.92
C ARG A 210 -13.17 -7.10 9.52
N PRO A 211 -12.32 -6.12 9.15
CA PRO A 211 -12.33 -5.52 7.80
C PRO A 211 -12.32 -6.53 6.66
N TRP A 212 -11.71 -7.68 6.89
CA TRP A 212 -11.51 -8.69 5.85
C TRP A 212 -12.65 -9.70 5.71
N ASP A 213 -13.64 -9.68 6.59
CA ASP A 213 -14.77 -10.61 6.50
C ASP A 213 -15.67 -10.32 5.28
N VAL A 214 -15.51 -9.15 4.65
CA VAL A 214 -16.23 -8.75 3.43
C VAL A 214 -15.39 -8.87 2.16
N LEU A 215 -14.12 -9.27 2.28
CA LEU A 215 -13.24 -9.45 1.14
C LEU A 215 -13.44 -10.85 0.54
N PRO A 216 -13.27 -11.01 -0.79
CA PRO A 216 -13.43 -12.30 -1.43
C PRO A 216 -12.37 -13.29 -0.96
N ASP A 217 -12.71 -14.59 -0.92
CA ASP A 217 -11.82 -15.66 -0.42
C ASP A 217 -10.48 -15.74 -1.16
N ASP A 218 -10.47 -15.32 -2.43
CA ASP A 218 -9.30 -15.33 -3.29
C ASP A 218 -8.43 -14.06 -3.15
N TRP A 219 -8.67 -13.20 -2.16
CA TRP A 219 -7.97 -11.92 -2.01
C TRP A 219 -6.45 -12.08 -2.03
N ALA A 220 -5.91 -13.07 -1.33
CA ALA A 220 -4.46 -13.33 -1.27
C ALA A 220 -3.86 -13.90 -2.57
N ALA A 221 -4.68 -14.33 -3.54
CA ALA A 221 -4.22 -14.97 -4.77
C ALA A 221 -3.56 -13.99 -5.78
N GLY A 222 -3.38 -12.70 -5.43
CA GLY A 222 -2.79 -11.66 -6.28
C GLY A 222 -1.29 -11.81 -6.60
N GLY A 223 -0.68 -12.99 -6.42
CA GLY A 223 0.72 -13.27 -6.77
C GLY A 223 0.93 -13.64 -8.24
N ALA A 224 2.19 -13.85 -8.65
CA ALA A 224 2.45 -14.59 -9.89
C ALA A 224 1.90 -16.01 -9.69
N GLY A 225 0.94 -16.41 -10.52
CA GLY A 225 0.32 -17.73 -10.44
C GLY A 225 1.31 -18.81 -10.84
N ASP A 226 2.07 -19.32 -9.87
CA ASP A 226 2.71 -20.63 -9.97
C ASP A 226 2.78 -21.29 -8.58
N PRO A 227 1.91 -22.29 -8.28
CA PRO A 227 1.93 -23.01 -7.01
C PRO A 227 3.18 -23.88 -6.81
N THR A 228 4.11 -23.91 -7.77
CA THR A 228 5.25 -24.84 -7.79
C THR A 228 6.59 -24.24 -7.31
N THR A 229 6.63 -22.98 -6.88
CA THR A 229 7.89 -22.38 -6.42
C THR A 229 8.21 -22.85 -4.99
N THR A 230 9.03 -23.90 -4.89
CA THR A 230 9.66 -24.36 -3.65
C THR A 230 10.28 -23.18 -2.89
N LEU A 231 9.68 -22.85 -1.74
CA LEU A 231 10.20 -21.89 -0.77
C LEU A 231 11.66 -22.25 -0.44
N ARG A 232 12.60 -21.33 -0.70
CA ARG A 232 13.94 -21.46 -0.15
C ARG A 232 13.83 -21.38 1.38
N PRO A 233 14.47 -22.28 2.15
CA PRO A 233 14.46 -22.19 3.60
C PRO A 233 15.03 -20.85 4.04
N ARG A 234 14.24 -20.09 4.81
CA ARG A 234 14.67 -18.84 5.45
C ARG A 234 15.88 -19.14 6.33
N ARG A 235 17.02 -18.49 6.05
CA ARG A 235 18.14 -18.45 7.01
C ARG A 235 17.67 -17.67 8.24
N THR A 236 17.49 -18.37 9.34
CA THR A 236 17.38 -17.77 10.68
C THR A 236 18.74 -17.16 11.03
N TYR A 237 18.74 -15.85 11.27
CA TYR A 237 19.84 -15.13 11.92
C TYR A 237 19.42 -14.78 13.35
#